data_AF-A0A5D4U766-F1
#
_entry.id   AF-A0A5D4U766-F1
#
_cell.length_a   1.000
_cell.length_b   1.000
_cell.length_c   1.000
_cell.angle_alpha   90.00
_cell.angle_beta   90.00
_cell.angle_gamma   90.00
#
_symmetry.space_group_name_H-M   'P 1'
#
loop_
_entity.id
_entity.type
_entity.pdbx_description
1 polymer ?
#
loop_
_entity_poly.entity_id
_entity_poly.type
_entity_poly.pdbx_seq_one_letter_code
_entity_poly.pdbx_strand_id
1 'polypeptide(L)'
;MNVKKTFKFRIYPNHQQIELINKTFGCSRFIYNYFVGKQKNKDAYWSIVNEMVQNGQLSQNNWKGEFFNKNQSIKAVRELKKTYSFLKEVDSIALQKSVEIVHDSYTRYYKKQNRLPRFKSKKNPVQSYTTKFVNGNIQVKDKHIKLPKLGLVRFAKSREVEGRIMNATIRRNPSGKFFISILAELEIQPYKKTGTSVGIDVGLKDFATLSDGTIHKNPRFFRILEKKIINAQRILSRRQLGSSNWKKQKKKVARLHEKIANARKDMLDKISTEIVKNHDIIGIEDLSVKKMLKNKDLSKGISEVSWAQFRSMLEYKSLWYGKQVIAAAKNFPSSQLCSVCNHKYKAVKDLALREWTCPTCKSSHQRDLNASINLRNEALRLTAGTAELA
;
A
#
# COMPACT_ATOMS: atom_id res chain seq x y z
N MET A 1 -14.71 -16.59 -7.49
CA MET A 1 -14.64 -15.73 -6.27
C MET A 1 -14.70 -14.26 -6.69
N ASN A 2 -15.65 -13.49 -6.16
CA ASN A 2 -15.73 -12.05 -6.41
C ASN A 2 -14.68 -11.30 -5.59
N VAL A 3 -13.80 -10.57 -6.27
CA VAL A 3 -12.74 -9.80 -5.63
C VAL A 3 -12.77 -8.35 -6.08
N LYS A 4 -12.27 -7.46 -5.23
CA LYS A 4 -12.09 -6.03 -5.55
C LYS A 4 -10.67 -5.79 -6.02
N LYS A 5 -10.50 -5.50 -7.31
CA LYS A 5 -9.20 -5.25 -7.96
C LYS A 5 -9.09 -3.79 -8.35
N THR A 6 -7.91 -3.21 -8.14
CA THR A 6 -7.63 -1.82 -8.56
C THR A 6 -6.76 -1.81 -9.80
N PHE A 7 -7.25 -1.25 -10.89
CA PHE A 7 -6.51 -0.97 -12.12
C PHE A 7 -5.95 0.45 -12.05
N LYS A 8 -4.64 0.61 -12.21
CA LYS A 8 -3.98 1.92 -12.13
C LYS A 8 -3.35 2.29 -13.46
N PHE A 9 -3.73 3.45 -14.00
CA PHE A 9 -3.21 3.97 -15.26
C PHE A 9 -2.73 5.41 -15.14
N ARG A 10 -1.81 5.80 -16.03
CA ARG A 10 -1.45 7.21 -16.21
C ARG A 10 -2.49 7.88 -17.09
N ILE A 11 -2.97 9.05 -16.68
CA ILE A 11 -3.89 9.87 -17.47
C ILE A 11 -3.19 11.13 -17.99
N TYR A 12 -3.72 11.68 -19.08
CA TYR A 12 -3.20 12.86 -19.78
C TYR A 12 -4.32 13.89 -19.97
N PRO A 13 -4.76 14.54 -18.89
CA PRO A 13 -5.77 15.58 -18.98
C PRO A 13 -5.25 16.78 -19.77
N ASN A 14 -6.13 17.41 -20.55
CA ASN A 14 -5.86 18.70 -21.20
C ASN A 14 -5.89 19.86 -20.18
N HIS A 15 -5.65 21.10 -20.63
CA HIS A 15 -5.57 22.26 -19.72
C HIS A 15 -6.85 22.49 -18.90
N GLN A 16 -8.01 22.49 -19.56
CA GLN A 16 -9.32 22.66 -18.91
C GLN A 16 -9.60 21.54 -17.90
N GLN A 17 -9.27 20.30 -18.25
CA GLN A 17 -9.38 19.14 -17.36
C GLN A 17 -8.45 19.24 -16.15
N ILE A 18 -7.21 19.72 -16.34
CA ILE A 18 -6.27 19.95 -15.23
C ILE A 18 -6.84 20.99 -14.26
N GLU A 19 -7.40 22.08 -14.78
CA GLU A 19 -8.05 23.11 -13.97
C GLU A 19 -9.20 22.51 -13.15
N LEU A 20 -10.11 21.78 -13.79
CA LEU A 20 -11.25 21.14 -13.12
C LEU A 20 -10.81 20.09 -12.08
N ILE A 21 -9.76 19.31 -12.36
CA ILE A 21 -9.17 18.38 -11.38
C ILE A 21 -8.64 19.15 -10.16
N ASN A 22 -7.95 20.28 -10.37
CA ASN A 22 -7.42 21.10 -9.28
C ASN A 22 -8.54 21.74 -8.44
N LYS A 23 -9.61 22.22 -9.08
CA LYS A 23 -10.82 22.70 -8.41
C LYS A 23 -11.43 21.57 -7.57
N THR A 24 -11.58 20.38 -8.15
CA THR A 24 -12.10 19.20 -7.45
C THR A 24 -11.24 18.81 -6.25
N PHE A 25 -9.90 18.83 -6.35
CA PHE A 25 -9.03 18.63 -5.19
C PHE A 25 -9.27 19.66 -4.09
N GLY A 26 -9.45 20.93 -4.46
CA GLY A 26 -9.75 22.02 -3.54
C GLY A 26 -11.07 21.80 -2.80
N CYS A 27 -12.15 21.55 -3.54
CA CYS A 27 -13.49 21.33 -2.99
C CYS A 27 -13.57 20.07 -2.12
N SER A 28 -12.98 18.96 -2.56
CA SER A 28 -12.90 17.72 -1.75
C SER A 28 -12.13 17.92 -0.45
N ARG A 29 -11.03 18.70 -0.49
CA ARG A 29 -10.28 19.06 0.73
C ARG A 29 -11.10 19.96 1.65
N PHE A 30 -11.78 20.97 1.12
CA PHE A 30 -12.64 21.86 1.88
C PHE A 30 -13.72 21.06 2.62
N ILE A 31 -14.49 20.24 1.91
CA ILE A 31 -15.54 19.39 2.50
C ILE A 31 -14.97 18.48 3.59
N TYR A 32 -13.87 17.80 3.33
CA TYR A 32 -13.24 16.93 4.33
C TYR A 32 -12.84 17.73 5.58
N ASN A 33 -12.17 18.88 5.42
CA ASN A 33 -11.72 19.69 6.57
C ASN A 33 -12.89 20.31 7.33
N TYR A 34 -13.93 20.76 6.63
CA TYR A 34 -15.14 21.32 7.23
C TYR A 34 -15.80 20.32 8.19
N PHE A 35 -15.98 19.08 7.75
CA PHE A 35 -16.62 18.04 8.56
C PHE A 35 -15.72 17.49 9.66
N VAL A 36 -14.40 17.40 9.45
CA VAL A 36 -13.46 17.14 10.55
C VAL A 36 -13.51 18.27 11.58
N GLY A 37 -13.65 19.52 11.16
CA GLY A 37 -13.77 20.67 12.06
C GLY A 37 -15.05 20.60 12.89
N LYS A 38 -16.19 20.33 12.25
CA LYS A 38 -17.46 20.13 12.95
C LYS A 38 -17.39 19.00 13.97
N GLN A 39 -16.81 17.85 13.62
CA GLN A 39 -16.69 16.75 14.57
C GLN A 39 -15.73 17.09 15.72
N LYS A 40 -14.59 17.73 15.44
CA LYS A 40 -13.69 18.20 16.49
C LYS A 40 -14.35 19.15 17.48
N ASN A 41 -15.22 20.05 17.01
CA ASN A 41 -15.97 20.95 17.88
C ASN A 41 -16.96 20.19 18.76
N LYS A 42 -17.62 19.14 18.24
CA LYS A 42 -18.47 18.25 19.06
C LYS A 42 -17.65 17.47 20.09
N ASP A 43 -16.46 17.01 19.71
CA ASP A 43 -15.54 16.23 20.56
C ASP A 43 -14.82 17.11 21.60
N ALA A 44 -14.87 18.45 21.49
CA ALA A 44 -14.18 19.38 22.39
C ALA A 44 -14.69 19.27 23.83
N TYR A 45 -16.02 19.25 24.01
CA TYR A 45 -16.63 19.07 25.33
C TYR A 45 -16.24 17.73 25.97
N TRP A 46 -16.22 16.65 25.17
CA TRP A 46 -15.75 15.36 25.67
C TRP A 46 -14.32 15.44 26.20
N SER A 47 -13.44 16.17 25.49
CA SER A 47 -12.02 16.32 25.87
C SER A 47 -11.86 17.14 27.14
N ILE A 48 -12.59 18.26 27.27
CA ILE A 48 -12.60 19.11 28.47
C ILE A 48 -13.05 18.30 29.70
N VAL A 49 -14.18 17.59 29.58
CA VAL A 49 -14.70 16.78 30.69
C VAL A 49 -13.75 15.64 31.03
N ASN A 50 -13.09 15.03 30.04
CA ASN A 50 -12.10 13.99 30.28
C ASN A 50 -10.87 14.51 31.03
N GLU A 51 -10.43 15.73 30.76
CA GLU A 51 -9.34 16.40 31.49
C GLU A 51 -9.74 16.71 32.94
N MET A 52 -10.95 17.20 33.17
CA MET A 52 -11.51 17.41 34.51
C MET A 52 -11.54 16.11 35.33
N VAL A 53 -11.88 14.98 34.70
CA VAL A 53 -11.82 13.66 35.34
C VAL A 53 -10.38 13.27 35.69
N GLN A 54 -9.44 13.47 34.77
CA GLN A 54 -8.02 13.15 34.99
C GLN A 54 -7.39 13.98 36.12
N ASN A 55 -7.83 15.23 36.26
CA ASN A 55 -7.37 16.13 37.32
C ASN A 55 -8.17 15.99 38.62
N GLY A 56 -9.06 15.00 38.72
CA GLY A 56 -9.83 14.70 39.94
C GLY A 56 -11.01 15.64 40.23
N GLN A 57 -11.35 16.56 39.32
CA GLN A 57 -12.49 17.47 39.47
C GLN A 57 -13.84 16.77 39.24
N LEU A 58 -13.85 15.66 38.50
CA LEU A 58 -15.03 14.84 38.23
C LEU A 58 -14.71 13.36 38.41
N SER A 59 -15.68 12.57 38.90
CA SER A 59 -15.50 11.12 39.10
C SER A 59 -15.48 10.34 37.79
N GLN A 60 -16.26 10.75 36.79
CA GLN A 60 -16.34 10.09 35.48
C GLN A 60 -16.83 11.04 34.39
N ASN A 61 -16.50 10.70 33.13
CA ASN A 61 -16.94 11.46 31.97
C ASN A 61 -18.29 10.93 31.47
N ASN A 62 -19.38 11.62 31.84
CA ASN A 62 -20.74 11.30 31.40
C ASN A 62 -21.11 11.91 30.04
N TRP A 63 -20.21 12.70 29.42
CA TRP A 63 -20.49 13.37 28.15
C TRP A 63 -20.50 12.37 27.00
N LYS A 64 -21.65 12.21 26.33
CA LYS A 64 -21.78 11.38 25.13
C LYS A 64 -21.82 12.28 23.90
N GLY A 65 -20.64 12.53 23.30
CA GLY A 65 -20.57 13.19 22.01
C GLY A 65 -21.17 12.31 20.91
N GLU A 66 -21.98 12.89 20.02
CA GLU A 66 -22.50 12.15 18.88
C GLU A 66 -21.38 11.73 17.92
N PHE A 67 -21.37 10.45 17.52
CA PHE A 67 -20.48 9.97 16.48
C PHE A 67 -20.73 10.65 15.14
N PHE A 68 -19.67 10.74 14.33
CA PHE A 68 -19.77 11.34 13.00
C PHE A 68 -20.86 10.68 12.13
N ASN A 69 -21.93 11.42 11.86
CA ASN A 69 -23.05 10.96 11.04
C ASN A 69 -22.83 11.31 9.56
N LYS A 70 -22.53 10.29 8.76
CA LYS A 70 -22.33 10.39 7.30
C LYS A 70 -23.56 10.94 6.57
N ASN A 71 -24.75 10.42 6.88
CA ASN A 71 -25.97 10.72 6.12
C ASN A 71 -26.41 12.18 6.33
N GLN A 72 -26.39 12.64 7.58
CA GLN A 72 -26.64 14.04 7.92
C GLN A 72 -25.62 14.97 7.26
N SER A 73 -24.33 14.60 7.30
CA SER A 73 -23.26 15.39 6.68
C SER A 73 -23.41 15.46 5.16
N ILE A 74 -23.83 14.40 4.48
CA ILE A 74 -24.13 14.41 3.04
C ILE A 74 -25.31 15.36 2.74
N LYS A 75 -26.36 15.38 3.56
CA LYS A 75 -27.47 16.35 3.42
C LYS A 75 -26.95 17.78 3.57
N ALA A 76 -26.10 18.04 4.57
CA ALA A 76 -25.51 19.35 4.81
C ALA A 76 -24.62 19.86 3.64
N VAL A 77 -24.04 18.97 2.83
CA VAL A 77 -23.30 19.38 1.61
C VAL A 77 -24.22 20.15 0.63
N ARG A 78 -25.53 19.87 0.60
CA ARG A 78 -26.49 20.59 -0.26
C ARG A 78 -26.60 22.06 0.16
N GLU A 79 -26.72 22.31 1.46
CA GLU A 79 -26.76 23.67 2.01
C GLU A 79 -25.43 24.39 1.83
N LEU A 80 -24.30 23.69 2.04
CA LEU A 80 -22.97 24.28 1.79
C LEU A 80 -22.79 24.74 0.35
N LYS A 81 -23.42 24.08 -0.64
CA LYS A 81 -23.36 24.54 -2.03
C LYS A 81 -24.11 25.84 -2.27
N LYS A 82 -25.11 26.17 -1.45
CA LYS A 82 -25.83 27.46 -1.51
C LYS A 82 -24.90 28.57 -1.01
N THR A 83 -24.25 28.36 0.14
CA THR A 83 -23.31 29.32 0.72
C THR A 83 -22.00 29.45 -0.06
N TYR A 84 -21.46 28.34 -0.54
CA TYR A 84 -20.17 28.26 -1.23
C TYR A 84 -20.37 27.83 -2.69
N SER A 85 -20.61 28.80 -3.56
CA SER A 85 -20.94 28.59 -4.98
C SER A 85 -19.91 27.74 -5.73
N PHE A 86 -18.61 27.87 -5.40
CA PHE A 86 -17.53 27.08 -6.02
C PHE A 86 -17.68 25.56 -5.84
N LEU A 87 -18.46 25.09 -4.87
CA LEU A 87 -18.77 23.67 -4.70
C LEU A 87 -19.72 23.12 -5.78
N LYS A 88 -20.43 24.01 -6.49
CA LYS A 88 -21.29 23.64 -7.63
C LYS A 88 -20.49 23.37 -8.90
N GLU A 89 -19.26 23.89 -9.02
CA GLU A 89 -18.41 23.72 -10.20
C GLU A 89 -17.97 22.26 -10.40
N VAL A 90 -17.76 21.51 -9.32
CA VAL A 90 -17.13 20.17 -9.35
C VAL A 90 -18.13 19.02 -9.25
N ASP A 91 -17.65 17.80 -9.46
CA ASP A 91 -18.46 16.58 -9.33
C ASP A 91 -19.04 16.45 -7.91
N SER A 92 -20.37 16.37 -7.81
CA SER A 92 -21.08 16.23 -6.54
C SER A 92 -20.75 14.91 -5.84
N ILE A 93 -20.46 13.85 -6.61
CA ILE A 93 -20.13 12.52 -6.08
C ILE A 93 -18.77 12.56 -5.39
N ALA A 94 -17.81 13.33 -5.91
CA ALA A 94 -16.52 13.55 -5.27
C ALA A 94 -16.62 14.29 -3.91
N LEU A 95 -17.59 15.20 -3.78
CA LEU A 95 -17.87 15.86 -2.49
C LEU A 95 -18.49 14.89 -1.49
N GLN A 96 -19.50 14.11 -1.91
CA GLN A 96 -20.10 13.07 -1.05
C GLN A 96 -19.06 12.05 -0.62
N LYS A 97 -18.17 11.63 -1.53
CA LYS A 97 -17.09 10.69 -1.21
C LYS A 97 -16.11 11.28 -0.19
N SER A 98 -15.92 12.60 -0.18
CA SER A 98 -15.08 13.26 0.83
C SER A 98 -15.68 13.13 2.23
N VAL A 99 -17.02 13.21 2.36
CA VAL A 99 -17.75 12.93 3.61
C VAL A 99 -17.61 11.47 4.04
N GLU A 100 -17.75 10.53 3.11
CA GLU A 100 -17.54 9.09 3.39
C GLU A 100 -16.14 8.81 3.92
N ILE A 101 -15.12 9.49 3.39
CA ILE A 101 -13.75 9.35 3.88
C ILE A 101 -13.61 9.90 5.31
N VAL A 102 -14.30 11.00 5.66
CA VAL A 102 -14.34 11.50 7.05
C VAL A 102 -14.96 10.44 7.96
N HIS A 103 -16.11 9.88 7.57
CA HIS A 103 -16.79 8.83 8.32
C HIS A 103 -15.90 7.61 8.56
N ASP A 104 -15.31 7.02 7.50
CA ASP A 104 -14.39 5.88 7.64
C ASP A 104 -13.19 6.20 8.54
N SER A 105 -12.64 7.42 8.43
CA SER A 105 -11.50 7.85 9.26
C SER A 105 -11.87 7.90 10.75
N TYR A 106 -13.06 8.41 11.08
CA TYR A 106 -13.57 8.43 12.46
C TYR A 106 -13.98 7.04 12.94
N THR A 107 -14.65 6.22 12.12
CA THR A 107 -14.99 4.84 12.47
C THR A 107 -13.75 4.03 12.86
N ARG A 108 -12.65 4.14 12.10
CA ARG A 108 -11.39 3.47 12.44
C ARG A 108 -10.73 4.04 13.69
N TYR A 109 -10.85 5.35 13.91
CA TYR A 109 -10.38 5.99 15.13
C TYR A 109 -11.13 5.48 16.37
N TYR A 110 -12.46 5.41 16.31
CA TYR A 110 -13.29 4.88 17.40
C TYR A 110 -13.01 3.40 17.68
N LYS A 111 -12.67 2.61 16.65
CA LYS A 111 -12.19 1.22 16.78
C LYS A 111 -10.74 1.10 17.25
N LYS A 112 -10.07 2.21 17.63
CA LYS A 112 -8.66 2.28 18.02
C LYS A 112 -7.67 1.73 16.98
N GLN A 113 -8.09 1.64 15.71
CA GLN A 113 -7.25 1.14 14.62
C GLN A 113 -6.31 2.22 14.08
N ASN A 114 -6.77 3.47 14.10
CA ASN A 114 -6.04 4.63 13.58
C ASN A 114 -6.05 5.79 14.58
N ARG A 115 -5.15 6.76 14.37
CA ARG A 115 -5.14 8.03 15.10
C ARG A 115 -6.29 8.94 14.63
N LEU A 116 -6.61 9.94 15.46
CA LEU A 116 -7.63 10.95 15.19
C LEU A 116 -7.42 11.61 13.81
N PRO A 117 -8.49 11.81 13.01
CA PRO A 117 -8.40 12.49 11.71
C PRO A 117 -7.83 13.91 11.81
N ARG A 118 -6.93 14.25 10.87
CA ARG A 118 -6.29 15.57 10.77
C ARG A 118 -6.75 16.32 9.52
N PHE A 119 -6.70 17.65 9.56
CA PHE A 119 -6.98 18.47 8.38
C PHE A 119 -6.00 18.17 7.24
N LYS A 120 -6.54 18.05 6.03
CA LYS A 120 -5.80 17.93 4.78
C LYS A 120 -5.21 19.28 4.38
N SER A 121 -4.01 19.26 3.82
CA SER A 121 -3.29 20.47 3.40
C SER A 121 -3.23 20.66 1.87
N LYS A 122 -3.55 21.89 1.45
CA LYS A 122 -2.75 22.72 0.52
C LYS A 122 -1.52 22.07 -0.13
N LYS A 123 -0.53 21.97 0.75
CA LYS A 123 0.89 21.76 0.49
C LYS A 123 1.25 20.29 0.37
N ASN A 124 0.31 19.37 0.61
CA ASN A 124 0.56 17.94 0.44
C ASN A 124 0.92 17.68 -1.05
N PRO A 125 2.11 17.13 -1.34
CA PRO A 125 2.56 16.94 -2.71
C PRO A 125 1.73 15.89 -3.47
N VAL A 126 0.97 15.06 -2.75
CA VAL A 126 -0.04 14.16 -3.30
C VAL A 126 -1.41 14.78 -3.08
N GLN A 127 -2.16 14.98 -4.17
CA GLN A 127 -3.56 15.41 -4.12
C GLN A 127 -4.41 14.38 -4.83
N SER A 128 -5.59 14.08 -4.31
CA SER A 128 -6.51 13.13 -4.93
C SER A 128 -7.97 13.44 -4.61
N TYR A 129 -8.85 13.04 -5.51
CA TYR A 129 -10.28 12.92 -5.26
C TYR A 129 -10.77 11.57 -5.80
N THR A 130 -11.87 11.08 -5.24
CA THR A 130 -12.49 9.83 -5.65
C THR A 130 -13.93 10.11 -6.05
N THR A 131 -14.35 9.58 -7.19
CA THR A 131 -15.73 9.60 -7.65
C THR A 131 -16.24 8.16 -7.76
N LYS A 132 -17.55 7.96 -7.62
CA LYS A 132 -18.18 6.63 -7.61
C LYS A 132 -18.94 6.40 -8.91
N PHE A 133 -19.02 5.13 -9.31
CA PHE A 133 -19.87 4.73 -10.42
C PHE A 133 -21.33 4.93 -10.03
N VAL A 134 -22.06 5.69 -10.84
CA VAL A 134 -23.50 5.94 -10.76
C VAL A 134 -24.02 6.05 -12.19
N ASN A 135 -24.95 5.19 -12.60
CA ASN A 135 -25.67 5.27 -13.87
C ASN A 135 -24.76 5.48 -15.10
N GLY A 136 -23.67 4.71 -15.23
CA GLY A 136 -22.78 4.78 -16.41
C GLY A 136 -21.94 6.06 -16.52
N ASN A 137 -21.79 6.82 -15.43
CA ASN A 137 -20.99 8.05 -15.39
C ASN A 137 -19.47 7.82 -15.50
N ILE A 138 -18.99 6.60 -15.23
CA ILE A 138 -17.59 6.17 -15.40
C ILE A 138 -17.56 5.03 -16.41
N GLN A 139 -16.88 5.24 -17.54
CA GLN A 139 -16.79 4.26 -18.62
C GLN A 139 -15.41 4.30 -19.25
N VAL A 140 -14.86 3.13 -19.55
CA VAL A 140 -13.66 3.02 -20.40
C VAL A 140 -14.13 2.98 -21.85
N LYS A 141 -13.62 3.90 -22.67
CA LYS A 141 -13.89 4.02 -24.11
C LYS A 141 -12.57 4.02 -24.87
N ASP A 142 -12.16 2.86 -25.37
CA ASP A 142 -10.86 2.67 -26.01
C ASP A 142 -9.70 3.27 -25.17
N LYS A 143 -8.98 4.28 -25.68
CA LYS A 143 -7.87 4.98 -24.99
C LYS A 143 -8.31 6.16 -24.11
N HIS A 144 -9.61 6.27 -23.85
CA HIS A 144 -10.21 7.33 -23.02
C HIS A 144 -11.02 6.75 -21.86
N ILE A 145 -11.07 7.48 -20.75
CA ILE A 145 -11.99 7.21 -19.64
C ILE A 145 -12.95 8.39 -19.49
N LYS A 146 -14.25 8.09 -19.58
CA LYS A 146 -15.33 9.02 -19.27
C LYS A 146 -15.43 9.17 -17.76
N LEU A 147 -15.45 10.41 -17.27
CA LEU A 147 -15.58 10.74 -15.85
C LEU A 147 -16.63 11.84 -15.63
N PRO A 148 -17.30 11.87 -14.47
CA PRO A 148 -18.29 12.90 -14.15
C PRO A 148 -17.69 14.31 -14.24
N LYS A 149 -18.36 15.19 -14.99
CA LYS A 149 -17.95 16.57 -15.34
C LYS A 149 -16.62 16.74 -16.08
N LEU A 150 -15.67 15.84 -15.90
CA LEU A 150 -14.35 15.90 -16.52
C LEU A 150 -14.37 15.45 -17.98
N GLY A 151 -15.41 14.73 -18.40
CA GLY A 151 -15.58 14.25 -19.77
C GLY A 151 -14.63 13.09 -20.10
N LEU A 152 -14.22 13.00 -21.36
CA LEU A 152 -13.28 11.97 -21.83
C LEU A 152 -11.84 12.39 -21.55
N VAL A 153 -11.14 11.60 -20.74
CA VAL A 153 -9.73 11.83 -20.42
C VAL A 153 -8.89 10.73 -21.05
N ARG A 154 -7.89 11.12 -21.85
CA ARG A 154 -6.96 10.17 -22.44
C ARG A 154 -6.15 9.47 -21.35
N PHE A 155 -5.97 8.16 -21.45
CA PHE A 155 -5.14 7.39 -20.53
C PHE A 155 -4.25 6.38 -21.27
N ALA A 156 -3.11 6.05 -20.69
CA ALA A 156 -2.26 4.98 -21.19
C ALA A 156 -2.86 3.64 -20.77
N LYS A 157 -3.71 3.08 -21.62
CA LYS A 157 -4.31 1.76 -21.43
C LYS A 157 -3.23 0.68 -21.62
N SER A 158 -2.73 0.17 -20.50
CA SER A 158 -1.71 -0.90 -20.47
C SER A 158 -2.30 -2.29 -20.22
N ARG A 159 -3.60 -2.38 -19.93
CA ARG A 159 -4.40 -3.59 -19.73
C ARG A 159 -5.88 -3.24 -19.76
N GLU A 160 -6.72 -4.23 -20.02
CA GLU A 160 -8.17 -4.09 -19.95
C GLU A 160 -8.64 -3.86 -18.50
N VAL A 161 -9.79 -3.20 -18.37
CA VAL A 161 -10.48 -3.02 -17.09
C VAL A 161 -11.64 -4.00 -17.07
N GLU A 162 -11.43 -5.12 -16.41
CA GLU A 162 -12.42 -6.19 -16.28
C GLU A 162 -13.34 -5.95 -15.08
N GLY A 163 -14.57 -6.44 -15.20
CA GLY A 163 -15.58 -6.42 -14.15
C GLY A 163 -16.32 -5.10 -14.00
N ARG A 164 -17.15 -5.04 -12.94
CA ARG A 164 -18.01 -3.92 -12.62
C ARG A 164 -17.23 -2.81 -11.94
N ILE A 165 -17.11 -1.66 -12.60
CA ILE A 165 -16.48 -0.47 -12.01
C ILE A 165 -17.28 0.00 -10.80
N MET A 166 -16.61 0.15 -9.66
CA MET A 166 -17.20 0.66 -8.41
C MET A 166 -16.89 2.16 -8.21
N ASN A 167 -15.63 2.55 -8.39
CA ASN A 167 -15.20 3.93 -8.23
C ASN A 167 -13.88 4.20 -8.96
N ALA A 168 -13.59 5.48 -9.18
CA ALA A 168 -12.34 5.95 -9.77
C ALA A 168 -11.72 7.02 -8.88
N THR A 169 -10.42 6.90 -8.60
CA THR A 169 -9.63 7.89 -7.87
C THR A 169 -8.63 8.54 -8.77
N ILE A 170 -8.75 9.85 -8.98
CA ILE A 170 -7.72 10.64 -9.66
C ILE A 170 -6.72 11.14 -8.64
N ARG A 171 -5.44 10.94 -8.92
CA ARG A 171 -4.32 11.36 -8.07
C ARG A 171 -3.29 12.11 -8.90
N ARG A 172 -2.81 13.24 -8.36
CA ARG A 172 -1.60 13.91 -8.83
C ARG A 172 -0.43 13.52 -7.92
N ASN A 173 0.61 12.96 -8.52
CA ASN A 173 1.85 12.63 -7.82
C ASN A 173 2.76 13.86 -7.66
N PRO A 174 3.77 13.82 -6.78
CA PRO A 174 4.74 14.90 -6.61
C PRO A 174 5.53 15.22 -7.89
N SER A 175 5.63 14.26 -8.81
CA SER A 175 6.22 14.40 -10.16
C SER A 175 5.39 15.31 -11.09
N GLY A 176 4.17 15.68 -10.69
CA GLY A 176 3.18 16.40 -11.49
C GLY A 176 2.38 15.52 -12.44
N LYS A 177 2.64 14.20 -12.49
CA LYS A 177 1.86 13.27 -13.31
C LYS A 177 0.53 12.94 -12.64
N PHE A 178 -0.49 12.76 -13.48
CA PHE A 178 -1.82 12.32 -13.05
C PHE A 178 -1.99 10.82 -13.30
N PHE A 179 -2.64 10.16 -12.35
CA PHE A 179 -3.00 8.75 -12.43
C PHE A 179 -4.46 8.58 -12.05
N ILE A 180 -5.10 7.57 -12.65
CA ILE A 180 -6.40 7.09 -12.24
C ILE A 180 -6.25 5.68 -11.66
N SER A 181 -6.89 5.44 -10.52
CA SER A 181 -7.08 4.12 -9.93
C SER A 181 -8.55 3.76 -10.03
N ILE A 182 -8.90 2.76 -10.83
CA ILE A 182 -10.25 2.27 -11.05
C ILE A 182 -10.41 1.03 -10.18
N LEU A 183 -11.29 1.09 -9.18
CA LEU A 183 -11.70 -0.08 -8.40
C LEU A 183 -12.82 -0.77 -9.17
N ALA A 184 -12.61 -2.04 -9.51
CA ALA A 184 -13.63 -2.89 -10.11
C ALA A 184 -13.83 -4.16 -9.28
N GLU A 185 -15.06 -4.65 -9.30
CA GLU A 185 -15.46 -5.95 -8.77
C GLU A 185 -15.52 -6.93 -9.94
N LEU A 186 -14.74 -8.00 -9.87
CA LEU A 186 -14.66 -9.01 -10.91
C LEU A 186 -14.53 -10.38 -10.29
N GLU A 187 -15.01 -11.38 -11.04
CA GLU A 187 -14.74 -12.77 -10.74
C GLU A 187 -13.38 -13.17 -11.32
N ILE A 188 -12.51 -13.71 -10.47
CA ILE A 188 -11.23 -14.26 -10.90
C ILE A 188 -11.32 -15.78 -10.91
N GLN A 189 -10.85 -16.37 -12.02
CA GLN A 189 -10.68 -17.80 -12.17
C GLN A 189 -9.39 -18.24 -11.47
N PRO A 190 -9.45 -19.24 -10.56
CA PRO A 190 -8.27 -19.82 -9.94
C PRO A 190 -7.31 -20.41 -10.98
N TYR A 191 -6.02 -20.46 -10.66
CA TYR A 191 -5.09 -21.25 -11.46
C TYR A 191 -5.26 -22.75 -11.18
N LYS A 192 -4.94 -23.57 -12.18
CA LYS A 192 -4.83 -25.02 -11.97
C LYS A 192 -3.84 -25.31 -10.85
N LYS A 193 -4.13 -26.33 -10.05
CA LYS A 193 -3.21 -26.84 -9.02
C LYS A 193 -1.98 -27.40 -9.72
N THR A 194 -0.81 -27.06 -9.19
CA THR A 194 0.48 -27.51 -9.69
C THR A 194 1.00 -28.72 -8.91
N GLY A 195 0.46 -28.98 -7.72
CA GLY A 195 0.95 -30.00 -6.78
C GLY A 195 2.27 -29.63 -6.10
N THR A 196 2.80 -28.44 -6.37
CA THR A 196 4.13 -28.02 -5.90
C THR A 196 4.02 -27.05 -4.73
N SER A 197 5.01 -27.11 -3.85
CA SER A 197 5.17 -26.17 -2.74
C SER A 197 6.57 -25.56 -2.76
N VAL A 198 6.69 -24.33 -2.27
CA VAL A 198 7.96 -23.61 -2.24
C VAL A 198 8.10 -22.81 -0.96
N GLY A 199 9.31 -22.72 -0.44
CA GLY A 199 9.66 -21.78 0.63
C GLY A 199 10.47 -20.63 0.06
N ILE A 200 10.30 -19.44 0.63
CA ILE A 200 10.98 -18.22 0.20
C ILE A 200 11.80 -17.66 1.37
N ASP A 201 13.11 -17.70 1.22
CA ASP A 201 14.01 -16.91 2.07
C ASP A 201 14.28 -15.55 1.40
N VAL A 202 14.14 -14.46 2.12
CA VAL A 202 14.30 -13.10 1.55
C VAL A 202 15.50 -12.38 2.15
N GLY A 203 16.29 -11.73 1.29
CA GLY A 203 17.59 -11.19 1.67
C GLY A 203 17.90 -9.80 1.10
N LEU A 204 19.03 -9.24 1.54
CA LEU A 204 19.57 -7.98 1.02
C LEU A 204 20.57 -8.20 -0.13
N LYS A 205 21.31 -9.32 -0.09
CA LYS A 205 22.26 -9.74 -1.14
C LYS A 205 21.49 -10.15 -2.39
N ASP A 206 20.68 -11.19 -2.24
CA ASP A 206 19.69 -11.64 -3.20
C ASP A 206 18.31 -11.29 -2.66
N PHE A 207 17.39 -10.91 -3.56
CA PHE A 207 16.04 -10.47 -3.17
C PHE A 207 15.27 -11.62 -2.51
N ALA A 208 15.30 -12.78 -3.14
CA ALA A 208 14.67 -14.00 -2.65
C ALA A 208 15.40 -15.24 -3.19
N THR A 209 15.51 -16.26 -2.34
CA THR A 209 15.97 -17.61 -2.68
C THR A 209 14.83 -18.58 -2.44
N LEU A 210 14.51 -19.39 -3.45
CA LEU A 210 13.44 -20.38 -3.40
C LEU A 210 14.00 -21.77 -3.08
N SER A 211 13.16 -22.61 -2.47
CA SER A 211 13.53 -23.99 -2.11
C SER A 211 13.76 -24.93 -3.30
N ASP A 212 13.43 -24.49 -4.52
CA ASP A 212 13.72 -25.18 -5.77
C ASP A 212 15.10 -24.80 -6.38
N GLY A 213 15.85 -23.92 -5.70
CA GLY A 213 17.14 -23.41 -6.15
C GLY A 213 17.07 -22.10 -6.95
N THR A 214 15.87 -21.59 -7.27
CA THR A 214 15.70 -20.33 -8.00
C THR A 214 16.17 -19.14 -7.15
N ILE A 215 17.01 -18.28 -7.73
CA ILE A 215 17.53 -17.07 -7.06
C ILE A 215 17.04 -15.82 -7.81
N HIS A 216 16.26 -14.99 -7.12
CA HIS A 216 15.90 -13.66 -7.59
C HIS A 216 16.90 -12.63 -7.08
N LYS A 217 17.68 -12.01 -7.97
CA LYS A 217 18.71 -11.02 -7.62
C LYS A 217 18.11 -9.66 -7.27
N ASN A 218 18.76 -8.92 -6.38
CA ASN A 218 18.42 -7.52 -6.10
C ASN A 218 18.95 -6.60 -7.23
N PRO A 219 18.11 -5.77 -7.89
CA PRO A 219 18.55 -4.98 -9.03
C PRO A 219 19.59 -3.91 -8.68
N ARG A 220 20.77 -3.99 -9.32
CA ARG A 220 21.86 -3.03 -9.13
C ARG A 220 21.53 -1.60 -9.59
N PHE A 221 20.52 -1.40 -10.43
CA PHE A 221 20.17 -0.06 -10.97
C PHE A 221 19.70 0.92 -9.89
N PHE A 222 19.23 0.44 -8.72
CA PHE A 222 18.84 1.30 -7.61
C PHE A 222 20.00 2.19 -7.15
N ARG A 223 21.23 1.66 -7.08
CA ARG A 223 22.44 2.41 -6.69
C ARG A 223 22.76 3.56 -7.65
N ILE A 224 22.54 3.37 -8.96
CA ILE A 224 22.78 4.41 -9.96
C ILE A 224 21.74 5.54 -9.80
N LEU A 225 20.46 5.19 -9.65
CA LEU A 225 19.41 6.18 -9.44
C LEU A 225 19.55 6.89 -8.10
N GLU A 226 20.06 6.20 -7.09
CA GLU A 226 20.34 6.76 -5.79
C GLU A 226 21.40 7.87 -5.85
N LYS A 227 22.55 7.63 -6.50
CA LYS A 227 23.56 8.69 -6.71
C LYS A 227 22.94 9.93 -7.39
N LYS A 228 22.05 9.71 -8.36
CA LYS A 228 21.31 10.80 -9.03
C LYS A 228 20.34 11.51 -8.08
N ILE A 229 19.68 10.80 -7.17
CA ILE A 229 18.80 11.38 -6.14
C ILE A 229 19.60 12.23 -5.17
N ILE A 230 20.73 11.73 -4.65
CA ILE A 230 21.59 12.45 -3.72
C ILE A 230 22.02 13.78 -4.34
N ASN A 231 22.54 13.74 -5.57
CA ASN A 231 22.93 14.97 -6.27
C ASN A 231 21.73 15.91 -6.48
N ALA A 232 20.59 15.38 -6.92
CA ALA A 232 19.40 16.21 -7.13
C ALA A 232 18.86 16.82 -5.84
N GLN A 233 18.97 16.14 -4.70
CA GLN A 233 18.60 16.65 -3.38
C GLN A 233 19.58 17.72 -2.89
N ARG A 234 20.89 17.54 -3.09
CA ARG A 234 21.92 18.57 -2.79
C ARG A 234 21.67 19.86 -3.58
N ILE A 235 21.35 19.75 -4.86
CA ILE A 235 20.98 20.92 -5.69
C ILE A 235 19.67 21.55 -5.18
N LEU A 236 18.71 20.74 -4.70
CA LEU A 236 17.45 21.25 -4.18
C LEU A 236 17.65 22.04 -2.88
N SER A 237 18.48 21.56 -1.95
CA SER A 237 18.71 22.20 -0.66
C SER A 237 19.40 23.55 -0.79
N ARG A 238 20.27 23.73 -1.79
CA ARG A 238 20.95 25.00 -2.09
C ARG A 238 20.05 26.04 -2.78
N ARG A 239 18.86 25.68 -3.25
CA ARG A 239 17.96 26.61 -3.96
C ARG A 239 17.02 27.31 -2.97
N GLN A 240 16.80 28.61 -3.18
CA GLN A 240 15.86 29.40 -2.39
C GLN A 240 14.46 28.77 -2.39
N LEU A 241 13.95 28.46 -1.19
CA LEU A 241 12.66 27.82 -0.97
C LEU A 241 11.54 28.61 -1.66
N GLY A 242 10.70 27.93 -2.44
CA GLY A 242 9.54 28.54 -3.10
C GLY A 242 9.83 29.19 -4.47
N SER A 243 11.09 29.46 -4.80
CA SER A 243 11.48 30.00 -6.12
C SER A 243 11.06 29.06 -7.27
N SER A 244 10.93 29.61 -8.49
CA SER A 244 10.65 28.82 -9.71
C SER A 244 11.70 27.72 -9.90
N ASN A 245 12.96 28.06 -9.66
CA ASN A 245 14.10 27.14 -9.72
C ASN A 245 14.01 26.02 -8.68
N TRP A 246 13.60 26.32 -7.46
CA TRP A 246 13.36 25.31 -6.43
C TRP A 246 12.20 24.38 -6.80
N LYS A 247 11.08 24.92 -7.31
CA LYS A 247 9.93 24.13 -7.76
C LYS A 247 10.29 23.16 -8.89
N LYS A 248 11.06 23.63 -9.89
CA LYS A 248 11.58 22.80 -10.99
C LYS A 248 12.45 21.65 -10.45
N GLN A 249 13.38 21.96 -9.54
CA GLN A 249 14.27 20.95 -8.97
C GLN A 249 13.52 19.95 -8.08
N LYS A 250 12.55 20.39 -7.29
CA LYS A 250 11.69 19.52 -6.47
C LYS A 250 10.96 18.49 -7.34
N LYS A 251 10.46 18.92 -8.50
CA LYS A 251 9.83 18.02 -9.49
C LYS A 251 10.83 17.01 -10.07
N LYS A 252 12.10 17.40 -10.28
CA LYS A 252 13.18 16.50 -10.72
C LYS A 252 13.46 15.41 -9.68
N VAL A 253 13.60 15.77 -8.41
CA VAL A 253 13.75 14.82 -7.29
C VAL A 253 12.55 13.87 -7.23
N ALA A 254 11.33 14.40 -7.31
CA ALA A 254 10.11 13.59 -7.32
C ALA A 254 10.04 12.59 -8.49
N ARG A 255 10.50 12.97 -9.69
CA ARG A 255 10.55 12.07 -10.85
C ARG A 255 11.54 10.92 -10.64
N LEU A 256 12.68 11.16 -10.00
CA LEU A 256 13.65 10.12 -9.68
C LEU A 256 13.10 9.12 -8.66
N HIS A 257 12.47 9.60 -7.58
CA HIS A 257 11.79 8.73 -6.63
C HIS A 257 10.65 7.92 -7.28
N GLU A 258 9.86 8.55 -8.17
CA GLU A 258 8.82 7.85 -8.91
C GLU A 258 9.40 6.75 -9.81
N LYS A 259 10.55 6.97 -10.45
CA LYS A 259 11.23 5.95 -11.26
C LYS A 259 11.65 4.75 -10.42
N ILE A 260 12.26 4.97 -9.25
CA ILE A 260 12.64 3.91 -8.30
C ILE A 260 11.39 3.14 -7.83
N ALA A 261 10.35 3.85 -7.39
CA ALA A 261 9.14 3.22 -6.89
C ALA A 261 8.43 2.36 -7.95
N ASN A 262 8.39 2.85 -9.20
CA ASN A 262 7.79 2.09 -10.31
C ASN A 262 8.60 0.85 -10.66
N ALA A 263 9.92 0.97 -10.78
CA ALA A 263 10.78 -0.15 -11.14
C ALA A 263 10.82 -1.23 -10.04
N ARG A 264 10.80 -0.82 -8.77
CA ARG A 264 10.61 -1.75 -7.64
C ARG A 264 9.27 -2.45 -7.72
N LYS A 265 8.18 -1.71 -7.92
CA LYS A 265 6.85 -2.30 -8.01
C LYS A 265 6.79 -3.31 -9.16
N ASP A 266 7.37 -3.01 -10.32
CA ASP A 266 7.42 -3.92 -11.47
C ASP A 266 8.14 -5.23 -11.14
N MET A 267 9.33 -5.15 -10.53
CA MET A 267 10.07 -6.33 -10.08
C MET A 267 9.25 -7.18 -9.10
N LEU A 268 8.70 -6.55 -8.05
CA LEU A 268 7.89 -7.26 -7.04
C LEU A 268 6.66 -7.91 -7.67
N ASP A 269 6.01 -7.23 -8.61
CA ASP A 269 4.81 -7.74 -9.27
C ASP A 269 5.13 -8.94 -10.16
N LYS A 270 6.25 -8.93 -10.89
CA LYS A 270 6.72 -10.05 -11.71
C LYS A 270 7.05 -11.27 -10.85
N ILE A 271 7.93 -11.11 -9.86
CA ILE A 271 8.38 -12.21 -8.99
C ILE A 271 7.19 -12.82 -8.25
N SER A 272 6.33 -12.01 -7.63
CA SER A 272 5.17 -12.54 -6.90
C SER A 272 4.15 -13.23 -7.81
N THR A 273 3.96 -12.76 -9.05
CA THR A 273 3.07 -13.44 -10.01
C THR A 273 3.67 -14.78 -10.46
N GLU A 274 4.96 -14.81 -10.75
CA GLU A 274 5.68 -16.02 -11.16
C GLU A 274 5.57 -17.12 -10.09
N ILE A 275 5.86 -16.78 -8.83
CA ILE A 275 5.80 -17.73 -7.71
C ILE A 275 4.37 -18.27 -7.54
N VAL A 276 3.36 -17.40 -7.52
CA VAL A 276 1.95 -17.80 -7.33
C VAL A 276 1.40 -18.60 -8.51
N LYS A 277 1.94 -18.38 -9.71
CA LYS A 277 1.57 -19.18 -10.88
C LYS A 277 2.09 -20.61 -10.77
N ASN A 278 3.29 -20.78 -10.22
CA ASN A 278 4.02 -22.05 -10.28
C ASN A 278 3.90 -22.91 -9.02
N HIS A 279 3.33 -22.40 -7.92
CA HIS A 279 3.28 -23.12 -6.63
C HIS A 279 1.94 -22.96 -5.91
N ASP A 280 1.44 -24.06 -5.34
CA ASP A 280 0.18 -24.13 -4.60
C ASP A 280 0.29 -23.65 -3.15
N ILE A 281 1.39 -24.01 -2.49
CA ILE A 281 1.69 -23.66 -1.10
C ILE A 281 3.01 -22.89 -1.06
N ILE A 282 2.99 -21.69 -0.49
CA ILE A 282 4.14 -20.79 -0.44
C ILE A 282 4.47 -20.50 1.04
N GLY A 283 5.57 -21.05 1.53
CA GLY A 283 6.12 -20.78 2.85
C GLY A 283 6.98 -19.53 2.87
N ILE A 284 6.71 -18.61 3.81
CA ILE A 284 7.49 -17.37 3.98
C ILE A 284 7.79 -17.11 5.46
N GLU A 285 8.80 -16.31 5.74
CA GLU A 285 9.04 -15.83 7.11
C GLU A 285 8.05 -14.73 7.54
N ASP A 286 7.59 -14.79 8.80
CA ASP A 286 6.90 -13.66 9.43
C ASP A 286 7.90 -12.56 9.87
N LEU A 287 8.49 -11.87 8.90
CA LEU A 287 9.45 -10.81 9.18
C LEU A 287 8.79 -9.61 9.87
N SER A 288 9.29 -9.24 11.05
CA SER A 288 8.93 -7.99 11.69
C SER A 288 9.67 -6.81 11.06
N VAL A 289 9.29 -6.43 9.84
CA VAL A 289 9.90 -5.33 9.07
C VAL A 289 9.97 -4.04 9.90
N LYS A 290 8.95 -3.76 10.72
CA LYS A 290 8.94 -2.59 11.63
C LYS A 290 10.06 -2.62 12.67
N LYS A 291 10.42 -3.80 13.21
CA LYS A 291 11.56 -3.95 14.13
C LYS A 291 12.88 -3.80 13.36
N MET A 292 12.99 -4.40 12.18
CA MET A 292 14.21 -4.32 11.37
C MET A 292 14.53 -2.90 10.89
N LEU A 293 13.51 -2.09 10.60
CA LEU A 293 13.66 -0.67 10.26
C LEU A 293 14.20 0.19 11.42
N LYS A 294 14.19 -0.30 12.67
CA LYS A 294 14.83 0.41 13.79
C LYS A 294 16.36 0.34 13.74
N ASN A 295 16.92 -0.67 13.08
CA ASN A 295 18.36 -0.76 12.86
C ASN A 295 18.75 0.28 11.80
N LYS A 296 19.46 1.34 12.20
CA LYS A 296 19.79 2.48 11.34
C LYS A 296 20.62 2.06 10.12
N ASP A 297 21.54 1.11 10.29
CA ASP A 297 22.48 0.69 9.23
C ASP A 297 21.80 -0.11 8.12
N LEU A 298 20.81 -0.94 8.49
CA LEU A 298 20.06 -1.77 7.54
C LEU A 298 18.76 -1.12 7.06
N SER A 299 18.26 -0.09 7.76
CA SER A 299 16.96 0.54 7.51
C SER A 299 16.75 0.94 6.05
N LYS A 300 17.81 1.45 5.43
CA LYS A 300 17.83 1.91 4.04
C LYS A 300 17.71 0.74 3.06
N GLY A 301 18.56 -0.28 3.20
CA GLY A 301 18.51 -1.49 2.36
C GLY A 301 17.17 -2.21 2.49
N ILE A 302 16.65 -2.34 3.71
CA ILE A 302 15.34 -2.95 3.97
C ILE A 302 14.21 -2.15 3.30
N SER A 303 14.24 -0.82 3.41
CA SER A 303 13.26 0.06 2.74
C SER A 303 13.33 -0.06 1.21
N GLU A 304 14.52 -0.29 0.67
CA GLU A 304 14.74 -0.46 -0.77
C GLU A 304 14.22 -1.79 -1.31
N VAL A 305 14.27 -2.86 -0.52
CA VAL A 305 13.82 -4.18 -0.95
C VAL A 305 12.29 -4.36 -0.78
N SER A 306 11.68 -3.67 0.19
CA SER A 306 10.22 -3.61 0.36
C SER A 306 9.52 -4.97 0.57
N TRP A 307 10.10 -5.86 1.40
CA TRP A 307 9.54 -7.19 1.71
C TRP A 307 8.08 -7.19 2.18
N ALA A 308 7.68 -6.20 2.98
CA ALA A 308 6.27 -6.08 3.41
C ALA A 308 5.32 -5.94 2.20
N GLN A 309 5.72 -5.16 1.18
CA GLN A 309 4.95 -5.02 -0.05
C GLN A 309 4.94 -6.33 -0.85
N PHE A 310 6.08 -7.03 -0.90
CA PHE A 310 6.20 -8.32 -1.56
C PHE A 310 5.28 -9.38 -0.94
N ARG A 311 5.31 -9.51 0.40
CA ARG A 311 4.41 -10.39 1.15
C ARG A 311 2.94 -10.07 0.87
N SER A 312 2.54 -8.79 0.96
CA SER A 312 1.16 -8.41 0.63
C SER A 312 0.79 -8.79 -0.81
N MET A 313 1.74 -8.72 -1.76
CA MET A 313 1.50 -9.16 -3.14
C MET A 313 1.30 -10.66 -3.27
N LEU A 314 2.11 -11.47 -2.58
CA LEU A 314 1.90 -12.91 -2.52
C LEU A 314 0.53 -13.22 -1.92
N GLU A 315 0.19 -12.63 -0.76
CA GLU A 315 -1.07 -12.88 -0.05
C GLU A 315 -2.30 -12.59 -0.93
N TYR A 316 -2.39 -11.39 -1.52
CA TYR A 316 -3.58 -11.08 -2.33
C TYR A 316 -3.64 -11.86 -3.64
N LYS A 317 -2.50 -12.16 -4.28
CA LYS A 317 -2.48 -12.94 -5.53
C LYS A 317 -2.81 -14.40 -5.27
N SER A 318 -2.29 -14.97 -4.20
CA SER A 318 -2.63 -16.33 -3.79
C SER A 318 -4.11 -16.46 -3.49
N LEU A 319 -4.71 -15.48 -2.79
CA LEU A 319 -6.15 -15.43 -2.60
C LEU A 319 -6.92 -15.35 -3.91
N TRP A 320 -6.47 -14.53 -4.87
CA TRP A 320 -7.11 -14.41 -6.19
C TRP A 320 -7.06 -15.69 -7.01
N TYR A 321 -5.94 -16.41 -6.96
CA TYR A 321 -5.68 -17.54 -7.86
C TYR A 321 -5.80 -18.92 -7.17
N GLY A 322 -6.37 -18.99 -5.97
CA GLY A 322 -6.63 -20.24 -5.25
C GLY A 322 -5.36 -20.93 -4.73
N LYS A 323 -4.37 -20.16 -4.32
CA LYS A 323 -3.09 -20.61 -3.75
C LYS A 323 -3.01 -20.22 -2.27
N GLN A 324 -2.06 -20.76 -1.53
CA GLN A 324 -1.88 -20.49 -0.10
C GLN A 324 -0.52 -19.86 0.19
N VAL A 325 -0.50 -18.86 1.07
CA VAL A 325 0.74 -18.30 1.65
C VAL A 325 0.70 -18.58 3.13
N ILE A 326 1.70 -19.31 3.62
CA ILE A 326 1.83 -19.69 5.02
C ILE A 326 3.05 -18.99 5.60
N ALA A 327 2.82 -18.18 6.63
CA ALA A 327 3.89 -17.49 7.33
C ALA A 327 4.39 -18.35 8.50
N ALA A 328 5.66 -18.76 8.46
CA ALA A 328 6.31 -19.41 9.59
C ALA A 328 6.39 -18.45 10.79
N ALA A 329 6.35 -19.01 12.00
CA ALA A 329 6.43 -18.22 13.23
C ALA A 329 7.70 -17.35 13.26
N LYS A 330 7.62 -16.16 13.89
CA LYS A 330 8.71 -15.17 13.91
C LYS A 330 10.05 -15.69 14.45
N ASN A 331 10.01 -16.71 15.30
CA ASN A 331 11.16 -17.33 15.95
C ASN A 331 11.51 -18.70 15.33
N PHE A 332 10.87 -19.08 14.22
CA PHE A 332 11.17 -20.31 13.52
C PHE A 332 12.62 -20.27 13.02
N PRO A 333 13.49 -21.20 13.43
CA PRO A 333 14.92 -21.14 13.16
C PRO A 333 15.29 -21.68 11.76
N SER A 334 14.61 -21.19 10.72
CA SER A 334 14.73 -21.61 9.31
C SER A 334 16.19 -21.83 8.86
N SER A 335 17.06 -20.84 9.10
CA SER A 335 18.47 -20.91 8.70
C SER A 335 19.37 -21.78 9.58
N GLN A 336 18.97 -22.06 10.83
CA GLN A 336 19.77 -22.84 11.79
C GLN A 336 19.41 -24.34 11.77
N LEU A 337 18.27 -24.72 11.20
CA LEU A 337 17.87 -26.12 11.09
C LEU A 337 18.53 -26.78 9.89
N CYS A 338 19.06 -27.98 10.07
CA CYS A 338 19.41 -28.84 8.93
C CYS A 338 18.12 -29.32 8.25
N SER A 339 17.96 -29.03 6.96
CA SER A 339 16.79 -29.48 6.18
C SER A 339 16.71 -30.99 5.96
N VAL A 340 17.79 -31.72 6.24
CA VAL A 340 17.85 -33.19 6.11
C VAL A 340 17.49 -33.90 7.42
N CYS A 341 18.07 -33.49 8.55
CA CYS A 341 17.91 -34.19 9.83
C CYS A 341 17.32 -33.36 10.97
N ASN A 342 16.90 -32.11 10.71
CA ASN A 342 16.35 -31.17 11.69
C ASN A 342 17.30 -30.78 12.85
N HIS A 343 18.58 -31.16 12.82
CA HIS A 343 19.56 -30.71 13.80
C HIS A 343 19.68 -29.18 13.78
N LYS A 344 19.56 -28.55 14.95
CA LYS A 344 19.66 -27.09 15.10
C LYS A 344 21.10 -26.66 15.39
N TYR A 345 21.78 -26.13 14.38
CA TYR A 345 23.14 -25.63 14.51
C TYR A 345 23.16 -24.12 14.81
N LYS A 346 23.45 -23.77 16.07
CA LYS A 346 23.40 -22.36 16.56
C LYS A 346 24.48 -21.46 15.95
N ALA A 347 25.59 -22.01 15.45
CA ALA A 347 26.69 -21.21 14.88
C ALA A 347 26.26 -20.46 13.59
N VAL A 348 25.23 -20.93 12.89
CA VAL A 348 24.64 -20.28 11.70
C VAL A 348 23.97 -18.93 12.02
N LYS A 349 23.88 -18.54 13.29
CA LYS A 349 23.53 -17.18 13.68
C LYS A 349 24.54 -16.14 13.19
N ASP A 350 25.80 -16.52 12.99
CA ASP A 350 26.76 -15.66 12.33
C ASP A 350 26.38 -15.49 10.85
N LEU A 351 26.03 -14.26 10.46
CA LEU A 351 25.60 -13.91 9.11
C LEU A 351 26.74 -14.02 8.08
N ALA A 352 28.00 -14.10 8.53
CA ALA A 352 29.16 -14.35 7.68
C ALA A 352 29.22 -15.81 7.21
N LEU A 353 28.69 -16.75 7.99
CA LEU A 353 28.67 -18.18 7.65
C LEU A 353 27.62 -18.44 6.57
N ARG A 354 28.05 -18.50 5.30
CA ARG A 354 27.15 -18.70 4.14
C ARG A 354 26.98 -20.14 3.73
N GLU A 355 27.96 -20.97 4.04
CA GLU A 355 27.96 -22.40 3.78
C GLU A 355 28.37 -23.11 5.06
N TRP A 356 27.73 -24.24 5.35
CA TRP A 356 28.01 -25.02 6.55
C TRP A 356 27.69 -26.49 6.33
N THR A 357 28.39 -27.36 7.03
CA THR A 357 28.15 -28.81 7.01
C THR A 357 27.48 -29.21 8.32
N CYS A 358 26.39 -29.99 8.23
CA CYS A 358 25.67 -30.44 9.40
C CYS A 358 26.56 -31.36 10.26
N PRO A 359 26.75 -31.06 11.57
CA PRO A 359 27.60 -31.89 12.41
C PRO A 359 27.05 -33.31 12.60
N THR A 360 25.72 -33.49 12.50
CA THR A 360 25.02 -34.75 12.71
C THR A 360 24.97 -35.61 11.45
N CYS A 361 24.36 -35.13 10.35
CA CYS A 361 24.16 -35.93 9.13
C CYS A 361 25.16 -35.63 8.01
N LYS A 362 26.12 -34.74 8.24
CA LYS A 362 27.20 -34.37 7.30
C LYS A 362 26.75 -33.77 5.96
N SER A 363 25.47 -33.43 5.80
CA SER A 363 24.99 -32.70 4.62
C SER A 363 25.57 -31.28 4.57
N SER A 364 26.01 -30.85 3.39
CA SER A 364 26.45 -29.48 3.13
C SER A 364 25.27 -28.59 2.73
N HIS A 365 25.25 -27.37 3.25
CA HIS A 365 24.16 -26.43 3.07
C HIS A 365 24.66 -25.05 2.66
N GLN A 366 24.11 -24.50 1.58
CA GLN A 366 24.05 -23.05 1.39
C GLN A 366 22.94 -22.49 2.29
N ARG A 367 23.29 -21.50 3.11
CA ARG A 367 22.45 -20.99 4.21
C ARG A 367 21.06 -20.55 3.78
N ASP A 368 20.97 -19.76 2.70
CA ASP A 368 19.72 -19.14 2.25
C ASP A 368 18.81 -20.20 1.56
N LEU A 369 19.38 -21.11 0.77
CA LEU A 369 18.68 -22.25 0.19
C LEU A 369 18.15 -23.19 1.28
N ASN A 370 18.97 -23.56 2.26
CA ASN A 370 18.54 -24.40 3.37
C ASN A 370 17.41 -23.74 4.18
N ALA A 371 17.50 -22.43 4.44
CA ALA A 371 16.42 -21.69 5.09
C ALA A 371 15.12 -21.78 4.29
N SER A 372 15.17 -21.58 2.97
CA SER A 372 14.00 -21.69 2.10
C SER A 372 13.38 -23.10 2.10
N ILE A 373 14.19 -24.17 2.12
CA ILE A 373 13.70 -25.56 2.23
C ILE A 373 12.97 -25.77 3.56
N ASN A 374 13.53 -25.29 4.67
CA ASN A 374 12.89 -25.40 5.98
C ASN A 374 11.57 -24.62 6.06
N LEU A 375 11.47 -23.45 5.39
CA LEU A 375 10.23 -22.68 5.30
C LEU A 375 9.15 -23.40 4.49
N ARG A 376 9.52 -24.11 3.42
CA ARG A 376 8.61 -24.97 2.68
C ARG A 376 8.07 -26.08 3.58
N ASN A 377 8.97 -26.79 4.25
CA ASN A 377 8.62 -27.93 5.10
C ASN A 377 7.71 -27.49 6.27
N GLU A 378 8.00 -26.35 6.90
CA GLU A 378 7.15 -25.78 7.95
C GLU A 378 5.77 -25.36 7.42
N ALA A 379 5.70 -24.76 6.22
CA ALA A 379 4.43 -24.43 5.61
C ALA A 379 3.56 -25.68 5.36
N LEU A 380 4.16 -26.76 4.82
CA LEU A 380 3.48 -28.03 4.62
C LEU A 380 2.97 -28.63 5.94
N ARG A 381 3.81 -28.62 6.99
CA ARG A 381 3.43 -29.10 8.32
C ARG A 381 2.23 -28.33 8.89
N LEU A 382 2.24 -27.00 8.76
CA LEU A 382 1.15 -26.15 9.23
C LEU A 382 -0.14 -26.36 8.43
N THR A 383 -0.04 -26.59 7.12
CA THR A 383 -1.22 -26.90 6.28
C THR A 383 -1.80 -28.27 6.61
N ALA A 384 -0.97 -29.30 6.84
CA ALA A 384 -1.44 -30.64 7.21
C ALA A 384 -2.19 -30.62 8.56
N GLY A 385 -1.63 -29.96 9.59
CA GLY A 385 -2.28 -29.86 10.90
C GLY A 385 -3.61 -29.09 10.89
N THR A 386 -3.84 -28.21 9.90
CA THR A 386 -5.15 -27.55 9.72
C THR A 386 -6.19 -28.43 9.02
N ALA A 387 -5.76 -29.44 8.27
CA ALA A 387 -6.67 -30.37 7.58
C ALA A 387 -7.16 -31.50 8.51
N GLU A 388 -6.42 -31.82 9.57
CA GLU A 388 -6.83 -32.82 10.59
C GLU A 388 -7.81 -32.25 11.63
N LEU A 389 -8.00 -30.93 11.68
CA LEU A 389 -8.88 -30.23 12.62
C LEU A 389 -10.20 -29.74 12.00
N ALA A 390 -10.42 -29.98 10.71
CA ALA A 390 -11.59 -29.58 9.94
C ALA A 390 -12.30 -30.82 9.40
#